data_AF-A0A534JRT8-F1
#
_entry.id   AF-A0A534JRT8-F1
#
_cell.length_a   1.000
_cell.length_b   1.000
_cell.length_c   1.000
_cell.angle_alpha   90.00
_cell.angle_beta   90.00
_cell.angle_gamma   90.00
#
_symmetry.space_group_name_H-M   'P 1'
#
loop_
_entity.id
_entity.type
_entity.pdbx_description
1 polymer ?
#
loop_
_entity_poly.entity_id
_entity_poly.type
_entity_poly.pdbx_seq_one_letter_code
_entity_poly.pdbx_strand_id
1 'polypeptide(L)'
;MQPYSEPPPPVPPPMMGAPRQMARGISGHTVMLLAGVVIGILVFVGLLSLHAAFLIPPPGAAPPSDYTNLIRTLGWTAVVSMDLAVSLTVMLAWVVGAARSDVPDASRRGIFIFATVFLAIWIIVGSPFPIFGRFL
;
A
#
# COMPACT_ATOMS: atom_id res chain seq x y z
N MET A 1 -56.57 -8.69 54.19
CA MET A 1 -56.57 -8.50 52.73
C MET A 1 -55.39 -7.58 52.41
N GLN A 2 -54.27 -8.09 51.92
CA GLN A 2 -53.17 -7.25 51.44
C GLN A 2 -53.51 -6.78 50.02
N PRO A 3 -53.32 -5.49 49.69
CA PRO A 3 -53.54 -5.01 48.34
C PRO A 3 -52.39 -5.50 47.44
N TYR A 4 -52.74 -6.08 46.29
CA TYR A 4 -51.78 -6.45 45.24
C TYR A 4 -51.06 -5.18 44.74
N SER A 5 -49.75 -5.12 44.95
CA SER A 5 -48.89 -4.14 44.31
C SER A 5 -48.61 -4.60 42.88
N GLU A 6 -49.07 -3.85 41.87
CA GLU A 6 -48.71 -4.11 40.47
C GLU A 6 -47.18 -3.99 40.29
N PRO A 7 -46.55 -4.87 39.50
CA PRO A 7 -45.14 -4.73 39.18
C PRO A 7 -44.93 -3.53 38.24
N PRO A 8 -43.80 -2.79 38.39
CA PRO A 8 -43.55 -1.60 37.58
C PRO A 8 -43.42 -1.96 36.08
N PRO A 9 -43.83 -1.04 35.18
CA PRO A 9 -43.77 -1.29 33.75
C PRO A 9 -42.33 -1.52 33.27
N PRO A 10 -42.11 -2.36 32.25
CA PRO A 10 -40.78 -2.63 31.72
C PRO A 10 -40.13 -1.34 31.20
N VAL A 11 -38.91 -1.05 31.67
CA VAL A 11 -38.12 0.07 31.17
C VAL A 11 -37.78 -0.19 29.69
N PRO A 12 -38.07 0.72 28.76
CA PRO A 12 -37.66 0.54 27.37
C PRO A 12 -36.12 0.44 27.31
N PRO A 13 -35.56 -0.50 26.54
CA PRO A 13 -34.11 -0.64 26.44
C PRO A 13 -33.51 0.68 25.96
N PRO A 14 -32.32 1.07 26.48
CA PRO A 14 -31.64 2.27 25.99
C PRO A 14 -31.50 2.15 24.49
N MET A 15 -32.04 3.10 23.73
CA MET A 15 -31.82 3.22 22.29
C MET A 15 -30.34 3.54 22.09
N MET A 16 -29.52 2.49 22.11
CA MET A 16 -28.08 2.56 21.96
C MET A 16 -27.81 2.83 20.48
N GLY A 17 -27.67 4.13 20.15
CA GLY A 17 -26.96 4.65 18.98
C GLY A 17 -27.33 4.06 17.62
N ALA A 18 -28.10 4.81 16.84
CA ALA A 18 -28.23 4.66 15.39
C ALA A 18 -26.84 4.60 14.67
N PRO A 19 -26.80 4.11 13.42
CA PRO A 19 -25.83 3.14 12.91
C PRO A 19 -24.49 3.78 12.50
N ARG A 20 -23.52 3.82 13.41
CA ARG A 20 -22.12 4.16 13.03
C ARG A 20 -21.41 3.07 12.22
N GLN A 21 -21.97 1.87 12.13
CA GLN A 21 -21.37 0.75 11.38
C GLN A 21 -21.59 0.83 9.87
N MET A 22 -22.70 1.43 9.40
CA MET A 22 -23.08 1.37 7.98
C MET A 22 -22.18 2.24 7.08
N ALA A 23 -21.75 3.41 7.56
CA ALA A 23 -20.86 4.30 6.81
C ALA A 23 -19.41 3.80 6.70
N ARG A 24 -19.01 2.84 7.55
CA ARG A 24 -17.63 2.33 7.61
C ARG A 24 -17.34 1.22 6.60
N GLY A 25 -18.38 0.55 6.10
CA GLY A 25 -18.26 -0.57 5.15
C GLY A 25 -17.99 -0.14 3.70
N ILE A 26 -18.57 0.99 3.27
CA ILE A 26 -18.47 1.46 1.87
C ILE A 26 -17.10 2.13 1.60
N SER A 27 -16.48 2.78 2.60
CA SER A 27 -15.22 3.50 2.40
C SER A 27 -14.00 2.57 2.31
N GLY A 28 -13.90 1.54 3.15
CA GLY A 28 -12.70 0.70 3.23
C GLY A 28 -12.48 -0.21 2.02
N HIS A 29 -13.56 -0.78 1.47
CA HIS A 29 -13.47 -1.66 0.29
C HIS A 29 -13.12 -0.86 -0.97
N THR A 30 -13.75 0.30 -1.16
CA THR A 30 -13.48 1.21 -2.28
C THR A 30 -12.04 1.73 -2.27
N VAL A 31 -11.51 2.08 -1.08
CA VAL A 31 -10.10 2.49 -0.93
C VAL A 31 -9.15 1.35 -1.31
N MET A 32 -9.44 0.11 -0.91
CA MET A 32 -8.60 -1.04 -1.23
C MET A 32 -8.57 -1.34 -2.74
N LEU A 33 -9.73 -1.26 -3.39
CA LEU A 33 -9.84 -1.41 -4.85
C LEU A 33 -9.08 -0.31 -5.59
N LEU A 34 -9.27 0.95 -5.19
CA LEU A 34 -8.57 2.08 -5.78
C LEU A 34 -7.05 1.94 -5.60
N ALA A 35 -6.59 1.55 -4.42
CA ALA A 35 -5.18 1.33 -4.17
C ALA A 35 -4.62 0.18 -5.02
N GLY A 36 -5.39 -0.90 -5.22
CA GLY A 36 -5.03 -1.97 -6.15
C GLY A 36 -4.90 -1.50 -7.60
N VAL A 37 -5.81 -0.63 -8.06
CA VAL A 37 -5.73 -0.01 -9.40
C VAL A 37 -4.48 0.86 -9.52
N VAL A 38 -4.20 1.69 -8.52
CA VAL A 38 -3.01 2.56 -8.50
C VAL A 38 -1.72 1.73 -8.52
N ILE A 39 -1.63 0.66 -7.72
CA ILE A 39 -0.48 -0.26 -7.74
C ILE A 39 -0.33 -0.90 -9.12
N GLY A 40 -1.43 -1.38 -9.71
CA GLY A 40 -1.42 -1.96 -11.05
C GLY A 40 -0.90 -0.99 -12.11
N ILE A 41 -1.35 0.27 -12.08
CA ILE A 41 -0.86 1.32 -12.98
C ILE A 41 0.64 1.57 -12.78
N LEU A 42 1.09 1.69 -11.53
CA LEU A 42 2.50 1.93 -11.21
C LEU A 42 3.40 0.79 -11.72
N VAL A 43 3.02 -0.47 -11.46
CA VAL A 43 3.73 -1.64 -11.96
C VAL A 43 3.73 -1.67 -13.49
N PHE A 44 2.58 -1.41 -14.11
CA PHE A 44 2.47 -1.37 -15.56
C PHE A 44 3.37 -0.30 -16.19
N VAL A 45 3.35 0.92 -15.67
CA VAL A 45 4.22 2.02 -16.13
C VAL A 45 5.69 1.67 -15.97
N GLY A 46 6.07 1.05 -14.85
CA GLY A 46 7.44 0.66 -14.59
C GLY A 46 7.94 -0.42 -15.54
N LEU A 47 7.15 -1.48 -15.75
CA LEU A 47 7.45 -2.52 -16.71
C LEU A 47 7.48 -1.97 -18.13
N LEU A 48 6.50 -1.15 -18.52
CA LEU A 48 6.44 -0.58 -19.85
C LEU A 48 7.67 0.29 -20.14
N SER A 49 8.10 1.11 -19.17
CA SER A 49 9.30 1.94 -19.28
C SER A 49 10.58 1.10 -19.42
N LEU A 50 10.67 0.00 -18.67
CA LEU A 50 11.78 -0.96 -18.78
C LEU A 50 11.80 -1.64 -20.15
N HIS A 51 10.66 -2.14 -20.62
CA HIS A 51 10.55 -2.78 -21.93
C HIS A 51 10.84 -1.78 -23.06
N ALA A 52 10.35 -0.55 -22.95
CA ALA A 52 10.65 0.50 -23.91
C ALA A 52 12.16 0.77 -24.02
N ALA A 53 12.87 0.79 -22.89
CA ALA A 53 14.32 0.96 -22.88
C ALA A 53 15.06 -0.16 -23.65
N PHE A 54 14.57 -1.41 -23.58
CA PHE A 54 15.15 -2.54 -24.32
C PHE A 54 14.75 -2.60 -25.79
N LEU A 55 13.60 -2.04 -26.16
CA LEU A 55 13.14 -1.97 -27.55
C LEU A 55 13.84 -0.87 -28.34
N ILE A 56 14.44 0.11 -27.67
CA ILE A 56 15.24 1.14 -28.32
C ILE A 56 16.54 0.50 -28.83
N PRO A 57 16.82 0.56 -30.15
CA PRO A 57 18.01 -0.06 -30.70
C PRO A 57 19.29 0.59 -30.15
N PRO A 58 20.35 -0.19 -29.92
CA PRO A 58 21.59 0.34 -29.37
C PRO A 58 22.19 1.42 -30.27
N PRO A 59 22.81 2.46 -29.68
CA PRO A 59 23.45 3.49 -30.46
C PRO A 59 24.68 2.91 -31.16
N GLY A 60 25.09 3.52 -32.27
CA GLY A 60 26.36 3.22 -32.93
C GLY A 60 27.57 3.62 -32.06
N ALA A 61 28.72 3.87 -32.70
CA ALA A 61 29.99 4.11 -32.00
C ALA A 61 29.99 5.28 -30.98
N ALA A 62 29.06 6.23 -31.10
CA ALA A 62 28.88 7.32 -30.13
C ALA A 62 27.38 7.58 -29.90
N PRO A 63 26.84 7.31 -28.68
CA PRO A 63 25.47 7.62 -28.35
C PRO A 63 25.21 9.12 -28.38
N PRO A 64 24.17 9.60 -29.09
CA PRO A 64 23.71 10.97 -28.96
C PRO A 64 23.34 11.28 -27.50
N SER A 65 23.48 12.55 -27.08
CA SER A 65 23.03 13.00 -25.75
C SER A 65 21.55 12.70 -25.51
N ASP A 66 20.73 12.87 -26.55
CA ASP A 66 19.29 12.68 -26.48
C ASP A 66 18.92 11.20 -26.29
N TYR A 67 19.69 10.30 -26.89
CA TYR A 67 19.58 8.86 -26.66
C TYR A 67 19.85 8.53 -25.19
N THR A 68 20.96 9.05 -24.66
CA THR A 68 21.38 8.80 -23.27
C THR A 68 20.36 9.36 -22.28
N ASN A 69 19.84 10.56 -22.54
CA ASN A 69 18.81 11.20 -21.72
C ASN A 69 17.49 10.43 -21.76
N LEU A 70 17.09 9.91 -22.93
CA LEU A 70 15.89 9.10 -23.08
C LEU A 70 15.98 7.80 -22.26
N ILE A 71 17.05 7.02 -22.45
CA ILE A 71 17.28 5.77 -21.70
C ILE A 71 17.35 6.04 -20.20
N ARG A 72 18.04 7.12 -19.79
CA ARG A 72 18.11 7.53 -18.38
C ARG A 72 16.73 7.88 -17.81
N THR A 73 15.90 8.60 -18.58
CA THR A 73 14.55 8.97 -18.16
C THR A 73 13.64 7.75 -18.04
N LEU A 74 13.72 6.81 -18.99
CA LEU A 74 13.01 5.53 -18.93
C LEU A 74 13.45 4.69 -17.73
N GLY A 75 14.76 4.62 -17.47
CA GLY A 75 15.31 3.94 -16.30
C GLY A 75 14.83 4.55 -14.99
N TRP A 76 14.88 5.88 -14.84
CA TRP A 76 14.34 6.56 -13.65
C TRP A 76 12.85 6.35 -13.49
N THR A 77 12.08 6.44 -14.58
CA THR A 77 10.63 6.24 -14.54
C THR A 77 10.30 4.81 -14.10
N ALA A 78 11.05 3.81 -14.58
CA ALA A 78 10.91 2.43 -14.17
C ALA A 78 11.20 2.24 -12.67
N VAL A 79 12.34 2.77 -12.19
CA VAL A 79 12.73 2.66 -10.77
C VAL A 79 11.71 3.35 -9.86
N VAL A 80 11.36 4.60 -10.15
CA VAL A 80 10.46 5.40 -9.29
C VAL A 80 9.07 4.79 -9.24
N SER A 81 8.51 4.38 -10.38
CA SER A 81 7.17 3.78 -10.39
C SER A 81 7.10 2.45 -9.65
N MET A 82 8.13 1.59 -9.81
CA MET A 82 8.23 0.33 -9.08
C MET A 82 8.39 0.54 -7.58
N ASP A 83 9.24 1.47 -7.15
CA ASP A 83 9.42 1.80 -5.74
C ASP A 83 8.13 2.36 -5.13
N LEU A 84 7.37 3.18 -5.87
CA LEU A 84 6.07 3.67 -5.41
C LEU A 84 5.04 2.54 -5.27
N ALA A 85 5.02 1.58 -6.21
CA ALA A 85 4.12 0.42 -6.13
C ALA A 85 4.42 -0.44 -4.90
N VAL A 86 5.70 -0.70 -4.64
CA VAL A 86 6.17 -1.44 -3.46
C VAL A 86 5.85 -0.66 -2.18
N SER A 87 6.14 0.65 -2.14
CA SER A 87 5.81 1.53 -1.00
C SER A 87 4.34 1.46 -0.64
N LEU A 88 3.46 1.61 -1.64
CA LEU A 88 2.02 1.60 -1.42
C LEU A 88 1.56 0.23 -0.91
N THR A 89 2.12 -0.86 -1.44
CA THR A 89 1.81 -2.22 -1.01
C THR A 89 2.21 -2.46 0.44
N VAL A 90 3.41 -2.04 0.83
CA VAL A 90 3.91 -2.14 2.22
C VAL A 90 3.05 -1.29 3.16
N MET A 91 2.70 -0.06 2.75
CA MET A 91 1.82 0.81 3.53
C MET A 91 0.45 0.16 3.77
N LEU A 92 -0.17 -0.41 2.73
CA LEU A 92 -1.45 -1.13 2.86
C LEU A 92 -1.32 -2.35 3.77
N ALA A 93 -0.24 -3.11 3.65
CA ALA A 93 0.03 -4.25 4.52
C ALA A 93 0.14 -3.80 6.00
N TRP A 94 0.79 -2.67 6.28
CA TRP A 94 0.79 -2.07 7.62
C TRP A 94 -0.59 -1.66 8.10
N VAL A 95 -1.39 -0.99 7.27
CA VAL A 95 -2.75 -0.56 7.64
C VAL A 95 -3.64 -1.77 7.94
N VAL A 96 -3.58 -2.83 7.13
CA VAL A 96 -4.33 -4.08 7.37
C VAL A 96 -3.80 -4.79 8.61
N GLY A 97 -2.47 -4.89 8.75
CA GLY A 97 -1.79 -5.51 9.88
C GLY A 97 -2.04 -4.83 11.23
N ALA A 98 -2.19 -3.50 11.24
CA ALA A 98 -2.35 -2.74 12.47
C ALA A 98 -3.81 -2.45 12.84
N ALA A 99 -4.69 -2.22 11.86
CA ALA A 99 -5.98 -1.56 12.10
C ALA A 99 -7.23 -2.40 11.74
N ARG A 100 -7.11 -3.52 11.02
CA ARG A 100 -8.27 -4.34 10.64
C ARG A 100 -8.56 -5.43 11.68
N SER A 101 -9.56 -5.21 12.52
CA SER A 101 -10.11 -6.24 13.44
C SER A 101 -10.75 -7.42 12.71
N ASP A 102 -11.16 -7.22 11.46
CA ASP A 102 -11.93 -8.18 10.67
C ASP A 102 -11.07 -9.32 10.09
N VAL A 103 -9.74 -9.24 10.26
CA VAL A 103 -8.78 -10.24 9.79
C VAL A 103 -8.35 -11.12 10.96
N PRO A 104 -8.28 -12.46 10.78
CA PRO A 104 -7.79 -13.37 11.82
C PRO A 104 -6.45 -12.91 12.39
N ASP A 105 -6.30 -12.94 13.72
CA ASP A 105 -5.11 -12.40 14.40
C ASP A 105 -3.80 -13.00 13.90
N ALA A 106 -3.79 -14.29 13.54
CA ALA A 106 -2.65 -14.97 12.96
C ALA A 106 -2.23 -14.36 11.60
N SER A 107 -3.19 -14.14 10.70
CA SER A 107 -2.95 -13.52 9.40
C SER A 107 -2.55 -12.05 9.54
N ARG A 108 -3.19 -11.32 10.46
CA ARG A 108 -2.91 -9.91 10.73
C ARG A 108 -1.47 -9.71 11.22
N ARG A 109 -1.02 -10.54 12.17
CA ARG A 109 0.37 -10.55 12.65
C ARG A 109 1.36 -10.89 11.53
N GLY A 110 1.06 -11.90 10.71
CA GLY A 110 1.90 -12.27 9.57
C GLY A 110 2.09 -11.12 8.57
N ILE A 111 1.01 -10.44 8.20
CA ILE A 111 1.05 -9.29 7.28
C ILE A 111 1.87 -8.13 7.88
N PHE A 112 1.70 -7.85 9.17
CA PHE A 112 2.44 -6.79 9.86
C PHE A 112 3.95 -7.09 9.96
N ILE A 113 4.31 -8.33 10.32
CA ILE A 113 5.71 -8.78 10.37
C ILE A 113 6.33 -8.70 8.99
N PHE A 114 5.64 -9.21 7.96
CA PHE A 114 6.09 -9.13 6.58
C PHE A 114 6.40 -7.67 6.18
N ALA A 115 5.44 -6.76 6.36
CA ALA A 115 5.61 -5.36 5.99
C ALA A 115 6.80 -4.71 6.72
N THR A 116 6.97 -5.01 8.01
CA THR A 116 8.04 -4.44 8.83
C THR A 116 9.43 -4.97 8.45
N VAL A 117 9.56 -6.30 8.27
CA VAL A 117 10.82 -6.94 7.86
C VAL A 117 11.19 -6.54 6.44
N PHE A 118 10.21 -6.56 5.53
CA PHE A 118 10.42 -6.15 4.15
C PHE A 118 10.86 -4.69 4.07
N LEU A 119 10.19 -3.78 4.79
CA LEU A 119 10.58 -2.37 4.86
C LEU A 119 12.00 -2.20 5.40
N ALA A 120 12.38 -2.94 6.46
CA ALA A 120 13.73 -2.86 7.02
C ALA A 120 14.79 -3.33 6.01
N ILE A 121 14.58 -4.46 5.35
CA ILE A 121 15.49 -4.96 4.30
C ILE A 121 15.55 -3.97 3.14
N TRP A 122 14.42 -3.43 2.73
CA TRP A 122 14.34 -2.50 1.62
C TRP A 122 15.08 -1.19 1.91
N ILE A 123 14.98 -0.67 3.15
CA ILE A 123 15.81 0.46 3.58
C ILE A 123 17.28 0.07 3.60
N ILE A 124 17.67 -1.09 4.11
CA ILE A 124 19.09 -1.50 4.17
C ILE A 124 19.69 -1.63 2.76
N VAL A 125 19.01 -2.35 1.87
CA VAL A 125 19.47 -2.64 0.50
C VAL A 125 19.32 -1.42 -0.42
N GLY A 126 18.22 -0.69 -0.30
CA GLY A 126 17.93 0.50 -1.09
C GLY A 126 18.61 1.77 -0.57
N SER A 127 19.08 1.77 0.68
CA SER A 127 19.86 2.90 1.18
C SER A 127 21.16 3.00 0.41
N PRO A 128 21.54 4.19 -0.04
CA PRO A 128 22.79 4.39 -0.76
C PRO A 128 23.99 4.43 0.19
N PHE A 129 23.84 4.02 1.47
CA PHE A 129 24.91 4.03 2.47
C PHE A 129 26.16 3.20 2.10
N PRO A 130 26.10 2.09 1.33
CA PRO A 130 27.31 1.45 0.83
C PRO A 130 27.84 2.06 -0.49
N ILE A 131 27.12 3.00 -1.14
CA ILE A 131 27.44 3.53 -2.48
C ILE A 131 27.94 4.98 -2.43
N PHE A 132 27.48 5.81 -1.49
CA PHE A 132 27.93 7.20 -1.35
C PHE A 132 29.39 7.37 -0.89
N GLY A 133 30.01 6.33 -0.33
CA GLY A 133 31.44 6.35 0.00
C GLY A 133 32.38 6.19 -1.20
N ARG A 134 31.86 6.02 -2.44
CA ARG A 134 32.66 5.79 -3.64
C ARG A 134 32.62 6.94 -4.66
N PHE A 135 31.95 8.04 -4.34
CA PHE A 135 31.79 9.21 -5.22
C PHE A 135 32.05 10.57 -4.52
N LEU A 136 32.71 10.56 -3.36
CA LEU A 136 33.42 11.71 -2.79
C LEU A 136 34.91 11.39 -2.75
#